data_AF-A0A7J2L3Y7-F1
#
_entry.id   AF-A0A7J2L3Y7-F1
#
_cell.length_a   1.000
_cell.length_b   1.000
_cell.length_c   1.000
_cell.angle_alpha   90.00
_cell.angle_beta   90.00
_cell.angle_gamma   90.00
#
_symmetry.space_group_name_H-M   'P 1'
#
loop_
_entity.id
_entity.type
_entity.pdbx_description
1 polymer ?
#
loop_
_entity_poly.entity_id
_entity_poly.type
_entity_poly.pdbx_seq_one_letter_code
_entity_poly.pdbx_strand_id
1 'polypeptide(L)'
;MNGKRVSLRNILEETKKHGRIRAAKAIITTDAPSSLVKALQTSGFEIILAKEENIYVTLAVEAIKAIYEYQPDIIVVVSRDSRCLPIVHRIKENGIKAFVAGFQPGFSTALKNAADKVIDLELLGE
;
A
#
# COMPACT_ATOMS: atom_id res chain seq x y z
N MET A 1 9.84 13.37 -3.09
CA MET A 1 10.59 13.87 -4.28
C MET A 1 10.62 15.38 -4.18
N ASN A 2 11.79 16.02 -4.32
CA ASN A 2 11.96 17.48 -4.15
C ASN A 2 11.37 18.01 -2.83
N GLY A 3 11.74 17.41 -1.69
CA GLY A 3 11.19 17.75 -0.37
C GLY A 3 9.76 17.24 -0.10
N LYS A 4 8.97 16.98 -1.14
CA LYS A 4 7.57 16.55 -1.00
C LYS A 4 7.43 15.12 -0.50
N ARG A 5 6.48 14.89 0.41
CA ARG A 5 6.21 13.59 1.05
C ARG A 5 4.73 13.26 1.02
N VAL A 6 4.43 11.97 1.03
CA VAL A 6 3.07 11.48 1.31
C VAL A 6 2.89 11.36 2.81
N SER A 7 1.75 11.82 3.30
CA SER A 7 1.37 11.65 4.70
C SER A 7 0.83 10.24 4.94
N LEU A 8 1.41 9.52 5.90
CA LEU A 8 0.90 8.23 6.38
C LEU A 8 -0.53 8.35 6.90
N ARG A 9 -0.85 9.49 7.53
CA ARG A 9 -2.19 9.81 8.01
C ARG A 9 -3.17 9.98 6.85
N ASN A 10 -2.77 10.69 5.79
CA ASN A 10 -3.61 10.89 4.61
C ASN A 10 -3.95 9.53 3.95
N ILE A 11 -2.98 8.62 3.83
CA ILE A 11 -3.23 7.25 3.33
C ILE A 11 -4.37 6.58 4.12
N LEU A 12 -4.31 6.64 5.44
CA LEU A 12 -5.32 6.02 6.31
C LEU A 12 -6.68 6.75 6.22
N GLU A 13 -6.68 8.08 6.17
CA GLU A 13 -7.90 8.89 6.09
C GLU A 13 -8.64 8.66 4.77
N GLU A 14 -7.94 8.68 3.64
CA GLU A 14 -8.53 8.38 2.34
C GLU A 14 -9.05 6.94 2.27
N THR A 15 -8.29 5.99 2.82
CA THR A 15 -8.71 4.57 2.85
C THR A 15 -9.96 4.35 3.73
N LYS A 16 -10.07 5.05 4.88
CA LYS A 16 -11.23 4.94 5.79
C LYS A 16 -12.55 5.37 5.17
N LYS A 17 -12.53 6.18 4.10
CA LYS A 17 -13.74 6.55 3.33
C LYS A 17 -14.38 5.36 2.63
N HIS A 18 -13.71 4.21 2.55
CA HIS A 18 -14.19 3.01 1.87
C HIS A 18 -14.52 1.85 2.81
N GLY A 19 -14.31 2.02 4.12
CA GLY A 19 -14.62 1.01 5.11
C GLY A 19 -13.74 1.09 6.35
N ARG A 20 -13.89 0.10 7.22
CA ARG A 20 -13.08 -0.01 8.44
C ARG A 20 -11.76 -0.71 8.13
N ILE A 21 -10.64 -0.04 8.41
CA ILE A 21 -9.30 -0.65 8.30
C ILE A 21 -9.15 -1.73 9.37
N ARG A 22 -8.97 -2.98 8.93
CA ARG A 22 -8.72 -4.14 9.81
C ARG A 22 -7.24 -4.29 10.15
N ALA A 23 -6.38 -4.06 9.17
CA ALA A 23 -4.94 -4.06 9.28
C ALA A 23 -4.34 -3.02 8.32
N ALA A 24 -3.24 -2.39 8.73
CA ALA A 24 -2.44 -1.52 7.89
C ALA A 24 -0.99 -1.99 8.01
N LYS A 25 -0.45 -2.58 6.95
CA LYS A 25 0.91 -3.14 6.94
C LYS A 25 1.82 -2.30 6.06
N ALA A 26 2.99 -1.94 6.59
CA ALA A 26 4.03 -1.25 5.86
C ALA A 26 5.23 -2.17 5.67
N ILE A 27 5.49 -2.51 4.41
CA ILE A 27 6.64 -3.31 4.05
C ILE A 27 7.80 -2.34 3.83
N ILE A 28 8.88 -2.52 4.58
CA ILE A 28 10.09 -1.69 4.50
C ILE A 28 11.33 -2.56 4.52
N THR A 29 12.43 -2.05 3.98
CA THR A 29 13.74 -2.68 4.04
C THR A 29 14.44 -2.39 5.38
N THR A 30 15.46 -3.17 5.71
CA THR A 30 16.19 -3.06 6.99
C THR A 30 17.01 -1.77 7.12
N ASP A 31 17.33 -1.12 6.00
CA ASP A 31 18.02 0.17 5.92
C ASP A 31 17.06 1.37 5.97
N ALA A 32 15.76 1.15 6.18
CA ALA A 32 14.78 2.23 6.31
C ALA A 32 15.17 3.20 7.46
N PRO A 33 15.07 4.53 7.25
CA PRO A 33 15.41 5.51 8.28
C PRO A 33 14.60 5.30 9.56
N SER A 34 15.24 5.42 10.73
CA SER A 34 14.59 5.28 12.03
C SER A 34 13.42 6.25 12.23
N SER A 35 13.46 7.42 11.60
CA SER A 35 12.37 8.40 11.58
C SER A 35 11.13 7.87 10.87
N LEU A 36 11.29 7.12 9.77
CA LEU A 36 10.18 6.48 9.05
C LEU A 36 9.60 5.32 9.87
N VAL A 37 10.47 4.49 10.47
CA VAL A 37 10.04 3.40 11.37
C VAL A 37 9.18 3.94 12.51
N LYS A 38 9.63 5.01 13.17
CA LYS A 38 8.88 5.66 14.25
C LYS A 38 7.55 6.22 13.75
N ALA A 39 7.55 6.89 12.59
CA ALA A 39 6.33 7.45 12.01
C ALA A 39 5.29 6.39 11.64
N LEU A 40 5.72 5.23 11.14
CA LEU A 40 4.86 4.09 10.85
C LEU A 40 4.21 3.53 12.12
N GLN A 41 5.02 3.30 13.17
CA GLN A 41 4.54 2.81 14.46
C GLN A 41 3.51 3.76 15.09
N THR A 42 3.81 5.07 15.13
CA THR A 42 2.88 6.06 15.72
C THR A 42 1.63 6.29 14.88
N SER A 43 1.68 5.99 13.58
CA SER A 43 0.52 6.08 12.68
C SER A 43 -0.33 4.81 12.68
N GLY A 44 0.05 3.76 13.42
CA GLY A 44 -0.72 2.52 13.55
C GLY A 44 -0.48 1.51 12.42
N PHE A 45 0.66 1.59 11.73
CA PHE A 45 1.08 0.56 10.78
C PHE A 45 1.84 -0.57 11.49
N GLU A 46 1.50 -1.80 11.15
CA GLU A 46 2.34 -2.97 11.41
C GLU A 46 3.52 -2.95 10.45
N ILE A 47 4.75 -3.05 10.97
CA ILE A 47 5.96 -3.01 10.16
C ILE A 47 6.36 -4.43 9.79
N ILE A 48 6.48 -4.69 8.49
CA ILE A 48 7.00 -5.94 7.94
C ILE A 48 8.36 -5.66 7.31
N LEU A 49 9.40 -6.31 7.83
CA LEU A 49 10.73 -6.21 7.26
C LEU A 49 10.86 -7.13 6.05
N ALA A 50 11.11 -6.56 4.88
CA ALA A 50 11.48 -7.32 3.71
C ALA A 50 12.91 -7.85 3.90
N LYS A 51 13.06 -9.18 3.88
CA LYS A 51 14.35 -9.87 4.00
C LYS A 51 15.08 -10.02 2.65
N GLU A 52 14.38 -9.77 1.55
CA GLU A 52 14.90 -9.91 0.18
C GLU A 52 15.21 -8.54 -0.44
N GLU A 53 16.08 -8.51 -1.45
CA GLU A 53 16.35 -7.32 -2.27
C GLU A 53 15.10 -6.79 -3.02
N ASN A 54 14.01 -7.57 -3.01
CA ASN A 54 12.78 -7.26 -3.70
C ASN A 54 11.60 -7.12 -2.72
N ILE A 55 11.30 -5.87 -2.34
CA ILE A 55 10.17 -5.51 -1.48
C ILE A 55 8.81 -6.01 -2.02
N TYR A 56 8.69 -6.21 -3.34
CA TYR A 56 7.45 -6.65 -3.99
C TYR A 56 7.12 -8.11 -3.71
N VAL A 57 8.14 -8.97 -3.49
CA VAL A 57 7.91 -10.37 -3.10
C VAL A 57 7.31 -10.43 -1.70
N THR A 58 7.89 -9.70 -0.75
CA THR A 58 7.35 -9.62 0.62
C THR A 58 5.94 -9.01 0.61
N LEU A 59 5.71 -7.97 -0.17
CA LEU A 59 4.37 -7.39 -0.34
C LEU A 59 3.35 -8.40 -0.89
N ALA A 60 3.73 -9.18 -1.89
CA ALA A 60 2.86 -10.22 -2.45
C ALA A 60 2.51 -11.28 -1.40
N VAL A 61 3.49 -11.76 -0.64
CA VAL A 61 3.28 -12.75 0.44
C VAL A 61 2.35 -12.19 1.51
N GLU A 62 2.56 -10.95 1.96
CA GLU A 62 1.70 -10.33 2.97
C GLU A 62 0.28 -10.05 2.45
N ALA A 63 0.13 -9.70 1.17
CA ALA A 63 -1.20 -9.57 0.57
C ALA A 63 -1.97 -10.90 0.60
N ILE A 64 -1.33 -12.01 0.26
CA ILE A 64 -1.95 -13.34 0.32
C ILE A 64 -2.30 -13.73 1.76
N LYS A 65 -1.40 -13.50 2.72
CA LYS A 65 -1.72 -13.73 4.14
C LYS A 65 -2.93 -12.92 4.58
N ALA A 66 -2.98 -11.63 4.22
CA ALA A 66 -4.10 -10.76 4.57
C ALA A 66 -5.43 -11.23 3.97
N ILE A 67 -5.43 -11.78 2.75
CA ILE A 67 -6.62 -12.40 2.12
C ILE A 67 -7.16 -13.51 3.02
N TYR A 68 -6.32 -14.45 3.46
CA TYR A 68 -6.78 -15.59 4.24
C TYR A 68 -7.05 -15.27 5.72
N GLU A 69 -6.23 -14.41 6.32
CA GLU A 69 -6.32 -14.08 7.75
C GLU A 69 -7.54 -13.20 8.04
N TYR A 70 -7.77 -12.18 7.19
CA TYR A 70 -8.83 -11.18 7.45
C TYR A 70 -10.09 -11.40 6.62
N GLN A 71 -10.02 -12.19 5.55
CA GLN A 71 -11.10 -12.36 4.56
C GLN A 71 -11.75 -11.02 4.19
N PRO A 72 -10.96 -10.04 3.72
CA PRO A 72 -11.42 -8.67 3.58
C PRO A 72 -12.30 -8.49 2.33
N ASP A 73 -13.25 -7.55 2.39
CA ASP A 73 -14.01 -7.14 1.20
C ASP A 73 -13.16 -6.32 0.21
N ILE A 74 -12.17 -5.58 0.75
CA ILE A 74 -11.31 -4.64 0.02
C ILE A 74 -9.87 -4.80 0.49
N ILE A 75 -8.93 -4.86 -0.45
CA ILE A 75 -7.50 -4.65 -0.18
C ILE A 75 -7.03 -3.42 -0.94
N VAL A 76 -6.36 -2.50 -0.23
CA VAL A 76 -5.75 -1.31 -0.83
C VAL A 76 -4.24 -1.53 -0.97
N VAL A 77 -3.75 -1.59 -2.20
CA VAL A 77 -2.32 -1.66 -2.50
C VAL A 77 -1.77 -0.25 -2.67
N VAL A 78 -1.01 0.21 -1.68
CA VAL A 78 -0.40 1.55 -1.71
C VAL A 78 0.95 1.48 -2.44
N SER A 79 0.93 1.66 -3.75
CA SER A 79 2.14 1.65 -4.60
C SER A 79 1.87 2.38 -5.90
N ARG A 80 2.93 2.89 -6.50
CA ARG A 80 2.91 3.54 -7.81
C ARG A 80 3.44 2.65 -8.93
N ASP A 81 4.09 1.55 -8.57
CA ASP A 81 4.90 0.73 -9.46
C ASP A 81 4.07 -0.38 -10.13
N SER A 82 4.23 -0.56 -11.44
CA SER A 82 3.56 -1.63 -12.20
C SER A 82 3.91 -3.04 -11.73
N ARG A 83 5.01 -3.23 -11.00
CA ARG A 83 5.35 -4.52 -10.38
C ARG A 83 4.30 -5.04 -9.40
N CYS A 84 3.39 -4.18 -8.93
CA CYS A 84 2.25 -4.60 -8.11
C CYS A 84 1.07 -5.16 -8.91
N LEU A 85 1.09 -5.16 -10.25
CA LEU A 85 0.00 -5.68 -11.09
C LEU A 85 -0.40 -7.13 -10.75
N PRO A 86 0.54 -8.09 -10.62
CA PRO A 86 0.18 -9.45 -10.26
C PRO A 86 -0.55 -9.55 -8.91
N ILE A 87 -0.18 -8.69 -7.95
CA ILE A 87 -0.83 -8.63 -6.64
C ILE A 87 -2.28 -8.16 -6.78
N VAL A 88 -2.52 -7.11 -7.55
CA VAL A 88 -3.88 -6.60 -7.83
C VAL A 88 -4.74 -7.66 -8.51
N HIS A 89 -4.22 -8.35 -9.54
CA HIS A 89 -4.94 -9.43 -10.19
C HIS A 89 -5.26 -10.57 -9.22
N ARG A 90 -4.29 -10.97 -8.40
CA ARG A 90 -4.48 -12.07 -7.45
C ARG A 90 -5.51 -11.75 -6.37
N ILE A 91 -5.58 -10.50 -5.89
CA ILE A 91 -6.65 -10.06 -4.99
C ILE A 91 -8.02 -10.25 -5.65
N LYS A 92 -8.16 -9.80 -6.90
CA LYS A 92 -9.42 -9.88 -7.66
C LYS A 92 -9.84 -11.31 -8.00
N GLU A 93 -8.88 -12.19 -8.31
CA GLU A 93 -9.13 -13.62 -8.51
C GLU A 93 -9.76 -14.31 -7.30
N ASN A 94 -9.55 -13.77 -6.09
CA ASN A 94 -10.17 -14.25 -4.86
C ASN A 94 -11.53 -13.58 -4.56
N GLY A 95 -12.10 -12.83 -5.52
CA GLY A 95 -13.38 -12.14 -5.36
C GLY A 95 -13.32 -10.89 -4.49
N ILE A 96 -12.12 -10.41 -4.15
CA ILE A 96 -11.90 -9.25 -3.30
C ILE A 96 -11.70 -8.00 -4.16
N LYS A 97 -12.26 -6.86 -3.74
CA LYS A 97 -12.05 -5.59 -4.45
C LYS A 97 -10.62 -5.11 -4.25
N ALA A 98 -9.90 -4.91 -5.34
CA ALA A 98 -8.53 -4.42 -5.30
C ALA A 98 -8.49 -2.93 -5.61
N PHE A 99 -8.18 -2.13 -4.60
CA PHE A 99 -7.95 -0.69 -4.77
C PHE A 99 -6.46 -0.41 -4.83
N VAL A 100 -6.08 0.66 -5.52
CA VAL A 100 -4.69 1.12 -5.58
C VAL A 100 -4.62 2.55 -5.11
N ALA A 101 -3.62 2.87 -4.29
CA ALA A 101 -3.39 4.23 -3.80
C ALA A 101 -1.98 4.70 -4.14
N GLY A 102 -1.86 5.93 -4.63
CA GLY A 102 -0.60 6.47 -5.12
C GLY A 102 -0.72 7.94 -5.51
N PHE A 103 0.36 8.53 -6.01
CA PHE A 103 0.41 9.96 -6.32
C PHE A 103 1.20 10.23 -7.61
N GLN A 104 0.90 11.34 -8.28
CA GLN A 104 1.66 11.78 -9.46
C GLN A 104 2.91 12.60 -9.09
N PRO A 105 3.96 12.62 -9.95
CA PRO A 105 4.11 11.89 -11.20
C PRO A 105 4.62 10.46 -11.00
N GLY A 106 4.25 9.52 -11.87
CA GLY A 106 4.79 8.16 -11.88
C GLY A 106 3.88 7.11 -11.25
N PHE A 107 2.60 7.43 -11.04
CA PHE A 107 1.60 6.43 -10.69
C PHE A 107 1.20 5.66 -11.95
N SER A 108 1.64 4.40 -12.03
CA SER A 108 1.46 3.51 -13.18
C SER A 108 0.03 3.48 -13.70
N THR A 109 -0.13 3.78 -15.00
CA THR A 109 -1.41 3.69 -15.70
C THR A 109 -1.93 2.26 -15.74
N ALA A 110 -1.04 1.28 -15.95
CA ALA A 110 -1.45 -0.11 -15.96
C ALA A 110 -2.02 -0.54 -14.60
N LEU A 111 -1.37 -0.13 -13.50
CA LEU A 111 -1.84 -0.44 -12.15
C LEU A 111 -3.21 0.19 -11.87
N LYS A 112 -3.41 1.44 -12.28
CA LYS A 112 -4.71 2.14 -12.18
C LYS A 112 -5.81 1.44 -12.98
N ASN A 113 -5.52 1.01 -14.20
CA ASN A 113 -6.48 0.35 -15.08
C ASN A 113 -6.90 -1.04 -14.57
N ALA A 114 -6.02 -1.75 -13.86
CA ALA A 114 -6.31 -3.08 -13.33
C ALA A 114 -7.17 -3.05 -12.05
N ALA A 115 -7.08 -1.95 -11.29
CA ALA A 115 -7.77 -1.78 -10.01
C ALA A 115 -9.26 -1.50 -10.17
N ASP A 116 -10.05 -1.90 -9.18
CA ASP A 116 -11.48 -1.57 -9.12
C ASP A 116 -11.72 -0.11 -8.70
N LYS A 117 -10.73 0.48 -8.01
CA LYS A 117 -10.71 1.90 -7.67
C LYS A 117 -9.29 2.43 -7.53
N VAL A 118 -9.11 3.67 -7.94
CA VAL A 118 -7.88 4.45 -7.72
C VAL A 118 -8.13 5.48 -6.62
N ILE A 119 -7.20 5.56 -5.68
CA ILE A 119 -7.15 6.59 -4.63
C ILE A 119 -5.92 7.46 -4.92
N ASP A 120 -6.17 8.68 -5.40
CA ASP A 120 -5.11 9.65 -5.61
C ASP A 120 -4.74 10.30 -4.28
N LEU A 121 -3.46 10.17 -3.91
CA LEU A 121 -2.87 10.74 -2.70
C LEU A 121 -2.18 12.05 -3.04
N GLU A 122 -2.26 13.00 -2.10
CA GLU A 122 -1.62 14.30 -2.26
C GLU A 122 -0.18 14.29 -1.77
N LEU A 123 0.69 14.99 -2.52
CA LEU A 123 2.04 15.30 -2.10
C LEU A 123 2.04 16.60 -1.30
N LEU A 124 2.36 16.50 -0.02
CA LEU A 124 2.57 17.68 0.82
C LEU A 124 3.95 18.28 0.50
N GLY A 125 3.99 19.59 0.29
CA GLY A 125 5.23 20.38 0.21
C GLY A 125 5.79 20.67 1.60
N GLU A 126 7.03 21.17 1.63
CA GLU A 126 7.52 21.94 2.79
C GLU A 126 6.72 23.24 2.93
#